data_AF-A0A971XGZ4-F1
#
_entry.id   AF-A0A971XGZ4-F1
#
_cell.length_a   1.000
_cell.length_b   1.000
_cell.length_c   1.000
_cell.angle_alpha   90.00
_cell.angle_beta   90.00
_cell.angle_gamma   90.00
#
_symmetry.space_group_name_H-M   'P 1'
#
loop_
_entity.id
_entity.type
_entity.pdbx_description
1 polymer ?
#
loop_
_entity_poly.entity_id
_entity_poly.type
_entity_poly.pdbx_seq_one_letter_code
_entity_poly.pdbx_strand_id
1 'polypeptide(L)'
;MENFKPSIDEKVNFDSSNFFVFLIKWRKILIITTFVAAVIAAIISLLIKEKYEAKVTMFPTMSNAVSKALITDQFGNEDILQFGEEEQAQQMIQILKSNELRDTIIKKFNLATHWKIDPESKYARTKLYEEYKSNIKFRRTEYLSVEIIVRDEDPVLAADIANSIAELFDTMKLKIQRQRALEGFRIVERTYLDIQNQIKQKRDSLMWLNEKGIGDYNLQVERLTEAIGREIGRGNSQAVKILQTQLDTITKYGAVYKQLNEQLALLNKRLVEFQQKYDEARIDAFSQLPQKFVVENAYPPDRKAYPVRWLIVVVSALSAFVLTLICLIFYENYEKYKDKIIKSDK
;
A
#
# COMPACT_ATOMS: atom_id res chain seq x y z
N MET A 1 70.84 17.85 -36.34
CA MET A 1 70.92 19.25 -35.88
C MET A 1 69.58 19.89 -36.23
N GLU A 2 68.57 19.59 -35.42
CA GLU A 2 68.08 20.46 -34.32
C GLU A 2 67.49 21.75 -34.90
N ASN A 3 66.18 21.83 -35.05
CA ASN A 3 65.16 22.17 -34.04
C ASN A 3 64.76 23.63 -34.25
N PHE A 4 63.48 23.87 -34.57
CA PHE A 4 62.59 24.66 -33.72
C PHE A 4 61.17 24.67 -34.32
N LYS A 5 60.27 23.85 -33.75
CA LYS A 5 58.81 24.02 -33.89
C LYS A 5 58.40 25.12 -32.90
N PRO A 6 57.60 26.13 -33.27
CA PRO A 6 56.96 26.95 -32.25
C PRO A 6 55.91 26.08 -31.55
N SER A 7 56.12 25.88 -30.26
CA SER A 7 55.29 25.12 -29.35
C SER A 7 53.93 25.80 -29.16
N ILE A 8 52.88 25.02 -29.33
CA ILE A 8 51.57 25.27 -28.71
C ILE A 8 51.80 25.13 -27.20
N ASP A 9 52.05 26.22 -26.50
CA ASP A 9 52.05 26.26 -25.03
C ASP A 9 52.05 27.72 -24.54
N GLU A 10 50.98 28.46 -24.83
CA GLU A 10 50.63 29.62 -24.01
C GLU A 10 49.77 29.08 -22.87
N LYS A 11 50.43 28.73 -21.76
CA LYS A 11 49.78 28.30 -20.51
C LYS A 11 48.67 29.29 -20.19
N VAL A 12 47.43 28.80 -20.20
CA VAL A 12 46.27 29.48 -19.64
C VAL A 12 46.46 29.53 -18.12
N ASN A 13 47.30 30.46 -17.65
CA ASN A 13 47.37 30.81 -16.25
C ASN A 13 46.06 31.55 -15.93
N PHE A 14 45.11 30.83 -15.34
CA PHE A 14 43.99 31.42 -14.61
C PHE A 14 44.55 32.14 -13.39
N ASP A 15 45.09 33.32 -13.61
CA ASP A 15 45.60 34.18 -12.56
C ASP A 15 44.39 34.74 -11.80
N SER A 16 44.13 34.19 -10.61
CA SER A 16 42.98 34.55 -9.75
C SER A 16 42.89 36.06 -9.48
N SER A 17 44.02 36.77 -9.52
CA SER A 17 44.12 38.23 -9.39
C SER A 17 43.43 38.96 -10.55
N ASN A 18 43.51 38.43 -11.78
CA ASN A 18 42.89 39.02 -12.96
C ASN A 18 41.36 38.89 -12.95
N PHE A 19 40.82 37.88 -12.27
CA PHE A 19 39.38 37.70 -12.12
C PHE A 19 38.74 38.81 -11.27
N PHE A 20 39.39 39.21 -10.17
CA PHE A 20 38.89 40.32 -9.34
C PHE A 20 38.92 41.65 -10.09
N VAL A 21 39.98 41.92 -10.86
CA VAL A 21 40.07 43.12 -11.70
C VAL A 21 38.98 43.12 -12.78
N PHE A 22 38.70 41.97 -13.39
CA PHE A 22 37.61 41.80 -14.35
C PHE A 22 36.23 42.12 -13.74
N LEU A 23 35.94 41.61 -12.55
CA LEU A 23 34.70 41.92 -11.83
C LEU A 23 34.57 43.41 -11.54
N ILE A 24 35.65 44.08 -11.13
CA ILE A 24 35.66 45.52 -10.86
C ILE A 24 35.47 46.34 -12.15
N LYS A 25 36.10 45.93 -13.26
CA LYS A 25 35.97 46.57 -14.57
C LYS A 25 34.50 46.58 -15.03
N TRP A 26 33.82 45.45 -14.92
CA TRP A 26 32.43 45.29 -15.38
C TRP A 26 31.37 45.45 -14.29
N ARG A 27 31.75 45.90 -13.08
CA ARG A 27 30.86 45.97 -11.91
C ARG A 27 29.55 46.68 -12.17
N LYS A 28 29.55 47.74 -12.99
CA LYS A 28 28.33 48.50 -13.32
C LYS A 28 27.33 47.64 -14.07
N ILE A 29 27.79 46.90 -15.09
CA ILE A 29 26.93 46.03 -15.88
C ILE A 29 26.44 44.87 -15.03
N LEU A 30 27.31 44.21 -14.25
CA LEU A 30 26.93 43.14 -13.35
C LEU A 30 25.90 43.57 -12.30
N ILE A 31 26.08 44.73 -11.67
CA ILE A 31 25.14 45.25 -10.67
C ILE A 31 23.81 45.62 -11.33
N ILE A 32 23.84 46.31 -12.47
CA ILE A 32 22.61 46.75 -13.16
C ILE A 32 21.79 45.56 -13.64
N THR A 33 22.40 44.57 -14.31
CA THR A 33 21.65 43.40 -14.82
C THR A 33 21.09 42.56 -13.68
N THR A 34 21.86 42.36 -12.62
CA THR A 34 21.42 41.65 -11.41
C THR A 34 20.28 42.37 -10.72
N PHE A 35 20.37 43.70 -10.58
CA PHE A 35 19.32 44.52 -9.96
C PHE A 35 18.03 44.50 -10.79
N VAL A 36 18.13 44.66 -12.11
CA VAL A 36 16.97 44.59 -13.01
C VAL A 36 16.31 43.21 -12.93
N ALA A 37 17.09 42.13 -12.96
CA ALA A 37 16.56 40.77 -12.80
C ALA A 37 15.85 40.58 -11.45
N ALA A 38 16.42 41.11 -10.36
CA ALA A 38 15.81 41.05 -9.03
C ALA A 38 14.47 41.81 -8.97
N VAL A 39 14.39 42.99 -9.57
CA VAL A 39 13.17 43.80 -9.64
C VAL A 39 12.09 43.09 -10.46
N ILE A 40 12.44 42.56 -11.63
CA ILE A 40 11.53 41.78 -12.48
C ILE A 40 11.02 40.55 -11.72
N ALA A 41 11.91 39.80 -11.07
CA ALA A 41 11.54 38.63 -10.28
C ALA A 41 10.61 38.99 -9.10
N ALA A 42 10.84 40.12 -8.44
CA ALA A 42 9.96 40.61 -7.37
C ALA A 42 8.55 40.93 -7.89
N ILE A 43 8.44 41.62 -9.02
CA ILE A 43 7.15 41.94 -9.66
C ILE A 43 6.41 40.65 -10.06
N ILE A 44 7.09 39.73 -10.74
CA ILE A 44 6.49 38.43 -11.13
C ILE A 44 6.05 37.65 -9.89
N SER A 45 6.84 37.65 -8.83
CA SER A 45 6.53 36.94 -7.58
C SER A 45 5.30 37.51 -6.84
N LEU A 46 4.97 38.78 -7.05
CA LEU A 46 3.75 39.40 -6.52
C LEU A 46 2.50 39.05 -7.34
N LEU A 47 2.66 38.73 -8.63
CA LEU A 47 1.55 38.31 -9.51
C LEU A 47 1.13 36.85 -9.26
N ILE A 48 2.03 36.01 -8.75
CA ILE A 48 1.73 34.62 -8.40
C ILE A 48 0.85 34.60 -7.15
N LYS A 49 -0.30 33.93 -7.27
CA LYS A 49 -1.25 33.76 -6.16
C LYS A 49 -0.64 32.97 -5.00
N GLU A 50 -1.02 33.38 -3.81
CA GLU A 50 -0.59 32.74 -2.57
C GLU A 50 -1.33 31.41 -2.39
N LYS A 51 -0.58 30.37 -2.04
CA LYS A 51 -1.13 29.05 -1.67
C LYS A 51 -0.72 28.72 -0.24
N TYR A 52 -1.69 28.18 0.49
CA TYR A 52 -1.65 27.74 1.86
C TYR A 52 -1.46 26.23 1.90
N GLU A 53 -0.64 25.72 2.81
CA GLU A 53 -0.34 24.28 2.92
C GLU A 53 -0.96 23.70 4.19
N ALA A 54 -1.85 22.73 4.01
CA ALA A 54 -2.41 21.93 5.10
C ALA A 54 -1.88 20.49 5.00
N LYS A 55 -1.70 19.84 6.16
CA LYS A 55 -1.07 18.52 6.24
C LYS A 55 -1.81 17.60 7.20
N VAL A 56 -2.01 16.35 6.80
CA VAL A 56 -2.34 15.22 7.69
C VAL A 56 -1.15 14.30 7.81
N THR A 57 -0.84 13.84 9.02
CA THR A 57 0.17 12.82 9.30
C THR A 57 -0.50 11.59 9.89
N MET A 58 -0.38 10.45 9.21
CA MET A 58 -1.02 9.20 9.63
C MET A 58 -0.13 7.98 9.40
N PHE A 59 -0.29 6.97 10.25
CA PHE A 59 0.39 5.69 10.13
C PHE A 59 -0.56 4.62 9.58
N PRO A 60 -0.06 3.69 8.73
CA PRO A 60 -0.78 2.47 8.41
C PRO A 60 -0.89 1.55 9.65
N THR A 61 -1.85 0.63 9.61
CA THR A 61 -1.93 -0.50 10.55
C THR A 61 -1.11 -1.69 10.03
N MET A 62 -0.60 -2.54 10.94
CA MET A 62 0.09 -3.79 10.58
C MET A 62 -0.87 -4.87 10.07
N SER A 63 -1.97 -5.08 10.81
CA SER A 63 -2.82 -6.25 10.60
C SER A 63 -3.90 -6.02 9.52
N ASN A 64 -4.04 -7.01 8.64
CA ASN A 64 -5.10 -7.07 7.64
C ASN A 64 -6.29 -7.95 8.06
N ALA A 65 -6.24 -8.59 9.24
CA ALA A 65 -7.26 -9.53 9.73
C ALA A 65 -7.53 -9.35 11.23
N VAL A 66 -8.81 -9.18 11.58
CA VAL A 66 -9.29 -8.96 12.95
C VAL A 66 -9.11 -10.21 13.80
N SER A 67 -9.38 -11.37 13.21
CA SER A 67 -9.28 -12.69 13.86
C SER A 67 -7.86 -12.97 14.34
N LYS A 68 -6.87 -12.76 13.47
CA LYS A 68 -5.45 -12.96 13.80
C LYS A 68 -4.99 -12.04 14.92
N ALA A 69 -5.50 -10.82 14.94
CA ALA A 69 -5.11 -9.82 15.93
C ALA A 69 -5.73 -10.05 17.32
N LEU A 70 -6.84 -10.79 17.41
CA LEU A 70 -7.62 -10.96 18.65
C LEU A 70 -7.71 -12.40 19.18
N ILE A 71 -7.54 -13.41 18.33
CA ILE A 71 -7.89 -14.81 18.65
C ILE A 71 -6.66 -15.71 18.69
N THR A 72 -5.64 -15.43 17.85
CA THR A 72 -4.52 -16.35 17.68
C THR A 72 -3.35 -16.00 18.59
N ASP A 73 -3.33 -16.55 19.82
CA ASP A 73 -2.17 -16.52 20.74
C ASP A 73 -0.90 -17.22 20.19
N GLN A 74 -1.00 -17.92 19.05
CA GLN A 74 0.05 -18.81 18.54
C GLN A 74 1.02 -18.18 17.52
N PHE A 75 0.78 -16.97 17.04
CA PHE A 75 1.72 -16.25 16.17
C PHE A 75 2.12 -14.96 16.89
N GLY A 76 3.36 -14.92 17.37
CA GLY A 76 3.86 -13.88 18.26
C GLY A 76 3.63 -12.45 17.78
N ASN A 77 3.27 -11.58 18.73
CA ASN A 77 3.47 -10.14 18.71
C ASN A 77 2.88 -9.33 17.54
N GLU A 78 1.79 -9.75 16.88
CA GLU A 78 0.99 -8.81 16.07
C GLU A 78 0.01 -8.05 16.98
N ASP A 79 0.55 -7.15 17.80
CA ASP A 79 -0.25 -6.24 18.62
C ASP A 79 -1.07 -5.31 17.70
N ILE A 80 -2.38 -5.23 17.94
CA ILE A 80 -3.34 -4.37 17.22
C ILE A 80 -2.88 -2.89 17.25
N LEU A 81 -2.09 -2.55 18.27
CA LEU A 81 -1.56 -1.20 18.49
C LEU A 81 -0.30 -0.89 17.68
N GLN A 82 0.28 -1.86 16.97
CA GLN A 82 1.52 -1.64 16.22
C GLN A 82 1.28 -0.85 14.93
N PHE A 83 2.13 0.16 14.71
CA PHE A 83 2.19 0.89 13.45
C PHE A 83 2.72 0.01 12.33
N GLY A 84 2.17 0.19 11.13
CA GLY A 84 2.59 -0.50 9.94
C GLY A 84 4.06 -0.26 9.58
N GLU A 85 4.69 -1.27 9.00
CA GLU A 85 6.06 -1.21 8.51
C GLU A 85 6.14 -0.50 7.13
N GLU A 86 7.33 -0.53 6.53
CA GLU A 86 7.59 0.10 5.23
C GLU A 86 6.65 -0.40 4.14
N GLU A 87 6.34 -1.69 4.09
CA GLU A 87 5.47 -2.25 3.07
C GLU A 87 4.06 -1.65 3.15
N GLN A 88 3.50 -1.55 4.36
CA GLN A 88 2.15 -1.01 4.58
C GLN A 88 2.10 0.48 4.25
N ALA A 89 3.17 1.23 4.54
CA ALA A 89 3.27 2.64 4.16
C ALA A 89 3.32 2.81 2.62
N GLN A 90 4.05 1.93 1.92
CA GLN A 90 4.08 1.93 0.46
C GLN A 90 2.71 1.57 -0.13
N GLN A 91 2.04 0.54 0.38
CA GLN A 91 0.68 0.17 -0.04
C GLN A 91 -0.31 1.32 0.20
N MET A 92 -0.22 1.99 1.35
CA MET A 92 -1.04 3.16 1.67
C MET A 92 -0.85 4.27 0.62
N ILE A 93 0.40 4.60 0.27
CA ILE A 93 0.71 5.58 -0.77
C ILE A 93 0.14 5.18 -2.14
N GLN A 94 0.14 3.89 -2.49
CA GLN A 94 -0.46 3.45 -3.76
C GLN A 94 -1.97 3.66 -3.79
N ILE A 95 -2.68 3.39 -2.68
CA ILE A 95 -4.13 3.66 -2.57
C ILE A 95 -4.39 5.18 -2.65
N LEU A 96 -3.60 5.99 -1.94
CA LEU A 96 -3.68 7.45 -2.00
C LEU A 96 -3.47 8.02 -3.41
N LYS A 97 -2.63 7.36 -4.22
CA LYS A 97 -2.38 7.74 -5.62
C LYS A 97 -3.40 7.16 -6.63
N SER A 98 -4.37 6.38 -6.17
CA SER A 98 -5.33 5.71 -7.05
C SER A 98 -6.27 6.68 -7.77
N ASN A 99 -6.73 6.27 -8.95
CA ASN A 99 -7.69 7.06 -9.73
C ASN A 99 -9.03 7.19 -9.00
N GLU A 100 -9.50 6.14 -8.32
CA GLU A 100 -10.77 6.17 -7.58
C GLU A 100 -10.72 7.21 -6.44
N LEU A 101 -9.62 7.28 -5.69
CA LEU A 101 -9.46 8.29 -4.63
C LEU A 101 -9.45 9.70 -5.22
N ARG A 102 -8.58 9.94 -6.22
CA ARG A 102 -8.45 11.24 -6.88
C ARG A 102 -9.79 11.72 -7.44
N ASP A 103 -10.47 10.89 -8.22
CA ASP A 103 -11.70 11.26 -8.92
C ASP A 103 -12.85 11.50 -7.92
N THR A 104 -12.87 10.76 -6.80
CA THR A 104 -13.83 10.99 -5.70
C THR A 104 -13.59 12.34 -5.02
N ILE A 105 -12.34 12.69 -4.73
CA ILE A 105 -11.99 13.98 -4.11
C ILE A 105 -12.26 15.15 -5.06
N ILE A 106 -11.88 15.02 -6.34
CA ILE A 106 -12.19 16.01 -7.38
C ILE A 106 -13.70 16.29 -7.43
N LYS A 107 -14.51 15.23 -7.39
CA LYS A 107 -15.98 15.35 -7.42
C LYS A 107 -16.53 15.94 -6.13
N LYS A 108 -16.06 15.48 -4.96
CA LYS A 108 -16.54 15.91 -3.62
C LYS A 108 -16.38 17.42 -3.44
N PHE A 109 -15.24 17.97 -3.87
CA PHE A 109 -14.91 19.39 -3.70
C PHE A 109 -15.11 20.23 -4.96
N ASN A 110 -15.66 19.65 -6.02
CA ASN A 110 -15.85 20.30 -7.31
C ASN A 110 -14.59 21.05 -7.81
N LEU A 111 -13.43 20.36 -7.76
CA LEU A 111 -12.12 20.99 -7.97
C LEU A 111 -11.93 21.55 -9.38
N ALA A 112 -12.65 21.03 -10.38
CA ALA A 112 -12.63 21.58 -11.73
C ALA A 112 -13.12 23.03 -11.76
N THR A 113 -14.25 23.32 -11.10
CA THR A 113 -14.77 24.68 -11.00
C THR A 113 -13.87 25.56 -10.13
N HIS A 114 -13.42 25.03 -8.99
CA HIS A 114 -12.57 25.77 -8.05
C HIS A 114 -11.27 26.26 -8.69
N TRP A 115 -10.56 25.38 -9.41
CA TRP A 115 -9.34 25.74 -10.14
C TRP A 115 -9.59 26.37 -11.51
N LYS A 116 -10.85 26.72 -11.82
CA LYS A 116 -11.26 27.41 -13.06
C LYS A 116 -10.85 26.65 -14.32
N ILE A 117 -10.94 25.33 -14.27
CA ILE A 117 -10.66 24.45 -15.40
C ILE A 117 -11.96 24.21 -16.15
N ASP A 118 -12.04 24.78 -17.35
CA ASP A 118 -13.18 24.61 -18.25
C ASP A 118 -13.31 23.13 -18.70
N PRO A 119 -14.43 22.45 -18.37
CA PRO A 119 -14.68 21.07 -18.76
C PRO A 119 -14.69 20.84 -20.28
N GLU A 120 -15.07 21.85 -21.05
CA GLU A 120 -15.15 21.78 -22.52
C GLU A 120 -13.79 22.05 -23.20
N SER A 121 -12.80 22.50 -22.42
CA SER A 121 -11.49 22.81 -22.98
C SER A 121 -10.75 21.56 -23.46
N LYS A 122 -9.95 21.73 -24.51
CA LYS A 122 -9.07 20.67 -25.00
C LYS A 122 -8.16 20.19 -23.86
N TYR A 123 -8.20 18.89 -23.60
CA TYR A 123 -7.45 18.21 -22.52
C TYR A 123 -7.85 18.62 -21.08
N ALA A 124 -9.08 19.06 -20.84
CA ALA A 124 -9.57 19.46 -19.51
C ALA A 124 -9.21 18.46 -18.39
N ARG A 125 -9.45 17.16 -18.64
CA ARG A 125 -9.16 16.09 -17.67
C ARG A 125 -7.67 15.98 -17.35
N THR A 126 -6.80 16.09 -18.36
CA THR A 126 -5.35 16.05 -18.16
C THR A 126 -4.89 17.24 -17.32
N LYS A 127 -5.34 18.46 -17.65
CA LYS A 127 -5.03 19.67 -16.88
C LYS A 127 -5.48 19.56 -15.43
N LEU A 128 -6.69 19.06 -15.20
CA LEU A 128 -7.22 18.84 -13.85
C LEU A 128 -6.39 17.85 -13.04
N TYR A 129 -5.93 16.77 -13.68
CA TYR A 129 -5.09 15.78 -13.01
C TYR A 129 -3.67 16.28 -12.74
N GLU A 130 -3.13 17.11 -13.63
CA GLU A 130 -1.84 17.78 -13.41
C GLU A 130 -1.94 18.79 -12.25
N GLU A 131 -2.98 19.61 -12.23
CA GLU A 131 -3.23 20.56 -11.14
C GLU A 131 -3.42 19.82 -9.80
N TYR A 132 -4.23 18.75 -9.78
CA TYR A 132 -4.39 17.87 -8.62
C TYR A 132 -3.04 17.32 -8.14
N LYS A 133 -2.24 16.75 -9.05
CA LYS A 133 -0.94 16.17 -8.73
C LYS A 133 0.05 17.25 -8.24
N SER A 134 -0.09 18.49 -8.69
CA SER A 134 0.78 19.59 -8.27
C SER A 134 0.46 20.07 -6.86
N ASN A 135 -0.84 20.14 -6.52
CA ASN A 135 -1.36 20.67 -5.27
C ASN A 135 -1.44 19.63 -4.16
N ILE A 136 -1.62 18.35 -4.50
CA ILE A 136 -1.79 17.26 -3.54
C ILE A 136 -0.63 16.29 -3.67
N LYS A 137 0.14 16.15 -2.58
CA LYS A 137 1.32 15.29 -2.51
C LYS A 137 1.17 14.27 -1.39
N PHE A 138 1.64 13.07 -1.66
CA PHE A 138 1.73 11.99 -0.69
C PHE A 138 3.19 11.58 -0.57
N ARG A 139 3.72 11.54 0.65
CA ARG A 139 5.08 11.06 0.90
C ARG A 139 5.15 10.26 2.19
N ARG A 140 6.06 9.29 2.23
CA ARG A 140 6.47 8.62 3.45
C ARG A 140 7.49 9.51 4.18
N THR A 141 7.43 9.56 5.49
CA THR A 141 8.50 10.15 6.32
C THR A 141 9.55 9.10 6.66
N GLU A 142 10.67 9.50 7.26
CA GLU A 142 11.70 8.57 7.75
C GLU A 142 11.18 7.70 8.91
N TYR A 143 10.10 8.11 9.56
CA TYR A 143 9.45 7.41 10.66
C TYR A 143 8.29 6.51 10.21
N LEU A 144 8.23 6.11 8.94
CA LEU A 144 7.18 5.24 8.35
C LEU A 144 5.76 5.81 8.31
N SER A 145 5.50 6.99 8.90
CA SER A 145 4.24 7.71 8.69
C SER A 145 4.09 8.17 7.24
N VAL A 146 2.86 8.39 6.82
CA VAL A 146 2.49 8.98 5.54
C VAL A 146 1.92 10.37 5.77
N GLU A 147 2.50 11.34 5.07
CA GLU A 147 1.99 12.71 5.02
C GLU A 147 1.13 12.91 3.77
N ILE A 148 -0.06 13.47 3.98
CA ILE A 148 -0.93 14.02 2.95
C ILE A 148 -0.78 15.53 2.99
N ILE A 149 -0.20 16.11 1.95
CA ILE A 149 0.08 17.55 1.86
C ILE A 149 -0.82 18.12 0.78
N VAL A 150 -1.62 19.13 1.13
CA VAL A 150 -2.53 19.80 0.22
C VAL A 150 -2.21 21.28 0.20
N ARG A 151 -2.08 21.84 -1.00
CA ARG A 151 -1.89 23.27 -1.23
C ARG A 151 -3.05 23.86 -1.98
N ASP A 152 -3.68 24.89 -1.44
CA ASP A 152 -4.75 25.62 -2.10
C ASP A 152 -4.71 27.12 -1.79
N GLU A 153 -5.42 27.94 -2.58
CA GLU A 153 -5.58 29.38 -2.31
C GLU A 153 -6.44 29.62 -1.06
N ASP A 154 -7.39 28.71 -0.79
CA ASP A 154 -8.21 28.73 0.42
C ASP A 154 -7.60 27.81 1.50
N PRO A 155 -7.16 28.35 2.66
CA PRO A 155 -6.56 27.55 3.73
C PRO A 155 -7.54 26.55 4.36
N VAL A 156 -8.85 26.88 4.41
CA VAL A 156 -9.88 26.00 4.96
C VAL A 156 -10.09 24.83 4.01
N LEU A 157 -10.25 25.12 2.72
CA LEU A 157 -10.41 24.08 1.70
C LEU A 157 -9.20 23.13 1.66
N ALA A 158 -7.98 23.66 1.78
CA ALA A 158 -6.77 22.83 1.84
C ALA A 158 -6.83 21.82 3.00
N ALA A 159 -7.26 22.26 4.19
CA ALA A 159 -7.41 21.40 5.36
C ALA A 159 -8.52 20.37 5.19
N ASP A 160 -9.68 20.78 4.67
CA ASP A 160 -10.83 19.91 4.44
C ASP A 160 -10.52 18.81 3.42
N ILE A 161 -9.80 19.14 2.34
CA ILE A 161 -9.33 18.17 1.36
C ILE A 161 -8.37 17.17 2.00
N ALA A 162 -7.38 17.65 2.78
CA ALA A 162 -6.38 16.78 3.41
C ALA A 162 -7.04 15.77 4.38
N ASN A 163 -7.94 16.25 5.25
CA ASN A 163 -8.70 15.41 6.17
C ASN A 163 -9.62 14.43 5.42
N SER A 164 -10.32 14.90 4.38
CA SER A 164 -11.18 14.05 3.56
C SER A 164 -10.42 12.95 2.81
N ILE A 165 -9.20 13.23 2.33
CA ILE A 165 -8.36 12.20 1.70
C ILE A 165 -8.01 11.11 2.72
N ALA A 166 -7.65 11.51 3.95
CA ALA A 166 -7.36 10.55 5.01
C ALA A 166 -8.57 9.66 5.32
N GLU A 167 -9.77 10.23 5.45
CA GLU A 167 -11.02 9.46 5.65
C GLU A 167 -11.34 8.52 4.49
N LEU A 168 -11.17 9.00 3.27
CA LEU A 168 -11.45 8.23 2.08
C LEU A 168 -10.48 7.04 1.92
N PHE A 169 -9.22 7.22 2.30
CA PHE A 169 -8.26 6.11 2.34
C PHE A 169 -8.78 4.95 3.21
N ASP A 170 -9.25 5.26 4.42
CA ASP A 170 -9.75 4.27 5.37
C ASP A 170 -10.94 3.50 4.79
N THR A 171 -11.90 4.25 4.23
CA THR A 171 -13.08 3.69 3.55
C THR A 171 -12.69 2.77 2.39
N MET A 172 -11.74 3.19 1.55
CA MET A 172 -11.29 2.40 0.40
C MET A 172 -10.54 1.13 0.81
N LYS A 173 -9.64 1.22 1.80
CA LYS A 173 -8.89 0.06 2.30
C LYS A 173 -9.84 -0.96 2.94
N LEU A 174 -10.81 -0.50 3.75
CA LEU A 174 -11.87 -1.33 4.33
C LEU A 174 -12.71 -2.03 3.26
N LYS A 175 -13.11 -1.31 2.21
CA LYS A 175 -13.86 -1.88 1.07
C LYS A 175 -13.09 -3.02 0.41
N ILE A 176 -11.80 -2.83 0.12
CA ILE A 176 -10.95 -3.85 -0.52
C ILE A 176 -10.79 -5.08 0.37
N GLN A 177 -10.49 -4.87 1.66
CA GLN A 177 -10.34 -5.98 2.61
C GLN A 177 -11.64 -6.74 2.80
N ARG A 178 -12.77 -6.06 3.02
CA ARG A 178 -14.07 -6.67 3.20
C ARG A 178 -14.47 -7.53 2.00
N GLN A 179 -14.23 -7.04 0.78
CA GLN A 179 -14.48 -7.82 -0.43
C GLN A 179 -13.70 -9.14 -0.41
N ARG A 180 -12.41 -9.13 -0.04
CA ARG A 180 -11.59 -10.34 0.05
C ARG A 180 -12.01 -11.26 1.20
N ALA A 181 -12.30 -10.69 2.37
CA ALA A 181 -12.70 -11.42 3.55
C ALA A 181 -14.03 -12.16 3.34
N LEU A 182 -15.00 -11.54 2.66
CA LEU A 182 -16.27 -12.19 2.30
C LEU A 182 -16.08 -13.39 1.36
N GLU A 183 -15.21 -13.27 0.35
CA GLU A 183 -14.91 -14.42 -0.53
C GLU A 183 -14.22 -15.54 0.25
N GLY A 184 -13.25 -15.20 1.12
CA GLY A 184 -12.60 -16.16 2.00
C GLY A 184 -13.59 -16.88 2.91
N PHE A 185 -14.48 -16.12 3.56
CA PHE A 185 -15.53 -16.66 4.42
C PHE A 185 -16.45 -17.63 3.67
N ARG A 186 -16.92 -17.29 2.46
CA ARG A 186 -17.77 -18.20 1.66
C ARG A 186 -17.09 -19.52 1.33
N ILE A 187 -15.78 -19.51 1.06
CA ILE A 187 -15.01 -20.74 0.79
C ILE A 187 -14.93 -21.62 2.03
N VAL A 188 -14.68 -21.03 3.19
CA VAL A 188 -14.61 -21.76 4.47
C VAL A 188 -15.99 -22.26 4.87
N GLU A 189 -17.02 -21.43 4.79
CA GLU A 189 -18.42 -21.77 5.08
C GLU A 189 -18.89 -22.97 4.25
N ARG A 190 -18.67 -22.94 2.94
CA ARG A 190 -19.04 -24.07 2.07
C ARG A 190 -18.36 -25.37 2.51
N THR A 191 -17.08 -25.30 2.85
CA THR A 191 -16.31 -26.48 3.27
C THR A 191 -16.77 -26.99 4.63
N TYR A 192 -17.05 -26.10 5.57
CA TYR A 192 -17.59 -26.42 6.88
C TYR A 192 -18.94 -27.14 6.79
N LEU A 193 -19.87 -26.59 6.00
CA LEU A 193 -21.19 -27.18 5.77
C LEU A 193 -21.09 -28.54 5.05
N ASP A 194 -20.17 -28.69 4.10
CA ASP A 194 -19.92 -29.97 3.44
C ASP A 194 -19.42 -31.05 4.42
N ILE A 195 -18.48 -30.71 5.31
CA ILE A 195 -18.00 -31.63 6.36
C ILE A 195 -19.15 -32.04 7.27
N GLN A 196 -19.99 -31.10 7.71
CA GLN A 196 -21.18 -31.39 8.52
C GLN A 196 -22.14 -32.36 7.81
N ASN A 197 -22.38 -32.14 6.52
CA ASN A 197 -23.23 -33.02 5.72
C ASN A 197 -22.63 -34.42 5.56
N GLN A 198 -21.31 -34.53 5.33
CA GLN A 198 -20.62 -35.82 5.28
C GLN A 198 -20.72 -36.56 6.62
N ILE A 199 -20.51 -35.88 7.75
CA ILE A 199 -20.67 -36.46 9.10
C ILE A 199 -22.09 -36.99 9.28
N LYS A 200 -23.10 -36.23 8.88
CA LYS A 200 -24.50 -36.65 8.96
C LYS A 200 -24.73 -37.91 8.14
N GLN A 201 -24.33 -37.94 6.87
CA GLN A 201 -24.48 -39.12 6.01
C GLN A 201 -23.78 -40.38 6.58
N LYS A 202 -22.58 -40.23 7.13
CA LYS A 202 -21.84 -41.34 7.76
C LYS A 202 -22.53 -41.82 9.04
N ARG A 203 -23.03 -40.90 9.87
CA ARG A 203 -23.80 -41.22 11.08
C ARG A 203 -25.09 -41.95 10.74
N ASP A 204 -25.84 -41.50 9.75
CA ASP A 204 -27.07 -42.16 9.29
C ASP A 204 -26.77 -43.59 8.79
N SER A 205 -25.67 -43.76 8.03
CA SER A 205 -25.21 -45.09 7.56
C SER A 205 -24.83 -46.01 8.73
N LEU A 206 -24.14 -45.49 9.75
CA LEU A 206 -23.77 -46.23 10.96
C LEU A 206 -25.01 -46.56 11.80
N MET A 207 -26.00 -45.68 11.89
CA MET A 207 -27.27 -45.94 12.57
C MET A 207 -28.01 -47.10 11.91
N TRP A 208 -28.09 -47.12 10.59
CA TRP A 208 -28.68 -48.25 9.85
C TRP A 208 -27.94 -49.57 10.12
N LEU A 209 -26.60 -49.56 10.21
CA LEU A 209 -25.81 -50.76 10.57
C LEU A 209 -26.06 -51.20 12.03
N ASN A 210 -26.17 -50.24 12.95
CA ASN A 210 -26.50 -50.51 14.35
C ASN A 210 -27.90 -51.15 14.50
N GLU A 211 -28.88 -50.70 13.73
CA GLU A 211 -30.22 -51.33 13.68
C GLU A 211 -30.18 -52.78 13.17
N LYS A 212 -29.16 -53.13 12.37
CA LYS A 212 -28.89 -54.52 11.93
C LYS A 212 -28.06 -55.32 12.95
N GLY A 213 -27.79 -54.76 14.13
CA GLY A 213 -27.06 -55.41 15.21
C GLY A 213 -25.54 -55.30 15.14
N ILE A 214 -25.00 -54.55 14.17
CA ILE A 214 -23.56 -54.35 14.00
C ILE A 214 -23.17 -53.08 14.76
N GLY A 215 -22.51 -53.27 15.91
CA GLY A 215 -22.01 -52.19 16.74
C GLY A 215 -20.50 -52.33 16.87
N ASP A 216 -20.00 -52.79 18.02
CA ASP A 216 -18.57 -53.03 18.16
C ASP A 216 -18.13 -54.32 17.43
N TYR A 217 -17.77 -54.19 16.15
CA TYR A 217 -17.41 -55.31 15.28
C TYR A 217 -16.39 -56.27 15.91
N ASN A 218 -15.26 -55.75 16.42
CA ASN A 218 -14.19 -56.60 16.93
C ASN A 218 -14.64 -57.33 18.20
N LEU A 219 -15.25 -56.60 19.13
CA LEU A 219 -15.76 -57.17 20.39
C LEU A 219 -16.88 -58.19 20.15
N GLN A 220 -17.77 -57.91 19.19
CA GLN A 220 -18.87 -58.80 18.83
C GLN A 220 -18.37 -60.09 18.17
N VAL A 221 -17.40 -60.01 17.25
CA VAL A 221 -16.79 -61.19 16.62
C VAL A 221 -16.09 -62.06 17.67
N GLU A 222 -15.28 -61.47 18.54
CA GLU A 222 -14.57 -62.18 19.61
C GLU A 222 -15.55 -62.92 20.52
N ARG A 223 -16.54 -62.20 21.08
CA ARG A 223 -17.54 -62.78 21.99
C ARG A 223 -18.41 -63.85 21.34
N LEU A 224 -18.80 -63.66 20.08
CA LEU A 224 -19.60 -64.65 19.35
C LEU A 224 -18.77 -65.91 19.04
N THR A 225 -17.51 -65.75 18.64
CA THR A 225 -16.61 -66.88 18.35
C THR A 225 -16.37 -67.72 19.61
N GLU A 226 -16.14 -67.08 20.76
CA GLU A 226 -16.04 -67.78 22.04
C GLU A 226 -17.34 -68.50 22.42
N ALA A 227 -18.50 -67.84 22.24
CA ALA A 227 -19.80 -68.43 22.55
C ALA A 227 -20.09 -69.66 21.68
N ILE A 228 -19.76 -69.59 20.38
CA ILE A 228 -19.85 -70.72 19.45
C ILE A 228 -18.98 -71.88 19.94
N GLY A 229 -17.73 -71.62 20.31
CA GLY A 229 -16.82 -72.65 20.86
C GLY A 229 -17.38 -73.34 22.11
N ARG A 230 -17.99 -72.57 23.03
CA ARG A 230 -18.66 -73.13 24.23
C ARG A 230 -19.86 -74.01 23.88
N GLU A 231 -20.70 -73.59 22.95
CA GLU A 231 -21.91 -74.34 22.57
C GLU A 231 -21.59 -75.59 21.74
N ILE A 232 -20.51 -75.58 20.93
CA ILE A 232 -19.96 -76.77 20.28
C ILE A 232 -19.56 -77.81 21.35
N GLY A 233 -18.86 -77.39 22.41
CA GLY A 233 -18.48 -78.28 23.52
C GLY A 233 -19.67 -78.87 24.29
N ARG A 234 -20.84 -78.23 24.23
CA ARG A 234 -22.09 -78.68 24.86
C ARG A 234 -22.99 -79.51 23.94
N GLY A 235 -22.65 -79.65 22.67
CA GLY A 235 -23.46 -80.37 21.67
C GLY A 235 -24.76 -79.66 21.26
N ASN A 236 -24.90 -78.36 21.55
CA ASN A 236 -26.12 -77.60 21.25
C ASN A 236 -26.11 -77.05 19.82
N SER A 237 -26.39 -77.90 18.85
CA SER A 237 -26.33 -77.58 17.42
C SER A 237 -27.26 -76.43 16.99
N GLN A 238 -28.41 -76.27 17.67
CA GLN A 238 -29.35 -75.18 17.40
C GLN A 238 -28.78 -73.82 17.82
N ALA A 239 -28.17 -73.73 19.01
CA ALA A 239 -27.54 -72.49 19.46
C ALA A 239 -26.34 -72.11 18.58
N VAL A 240 -25.51 -73.09 18.19
CA VAL A 240 -24.41 -72.88 17.24
C VAL A 240 -24.90 -72.27 15.93
N LYS A 241 -26.00 -72.80 15.35
CA LYS A 241 -26.57 -72.28 14.10
C LYS A 241 -27.05 -70.83 14.21
N ILE A 242 -27.69 -70.47 15.33
CA ILE A 242 -28.17 -69.10 15.58
C ILE A 242 -26.98 -68.14 15.70
N LEU A 243 -25.99 -68.49 16.53
CA LEU A 243 -24.80 -67.67 16.74
C LEU A 243 -23.96 -67.53 15.46
N GLN A 244 -23.85 -68.59 14.66
CA GLN A 244 -23.18 -68.54 13.36
C GLN A 244 -23.87 -67.57 12.41
N THR A 245 -25.22 -67.57 12.36
CA THR A 245 -25.98 -66.64 11.50
C THR A 245 -25.75 -65.17 11.91
N GLN A 246 -25.65 -64.91 13.21
CA GLN A 246 -25.32 -63.57 13.73
C GLN A 246 -23.87 -63.19 13.39
N LEU A 247 -22.92 -64.10 13.57
CA LEU A 247 -21.51 -63.90 13.23
C LEU A 247 -21.33 -63.65 11.72
N ASP A 248 -22.03 -64.38 10.86
CA ASP A 248 -21.96 -64.20 9.40
C ASP A 248 -22.49 -62.82 8.98
N THR A 249 -23.55 -62.35 9.63
CA THR A 249 -24.10 -61.00 9.41
C THR A 249 -23.10 -59.92 9.81
N ILE A 250 -22.48 -60.06 10.98
CA ILE A 250 -21.47 -59.13 11.49
C ILE A 250 -20.21 -59.16 10.61
N THR A 251 -19.77 -60.33 10.17
CA THR A 251 -18.60 -60.49 9.28
C THR A 251 -18.86 -59.85 7.92
N LYS A 252 -20.09 -59.96 7.39
CA LYS A 252 -20.46 -59.37 6.10
C LYS A 252 -20.36 -57.83 6.08
N TYR A 253 -20.72 -57.16 7.18
CA TYR A 253 -20.81 -55.69 7.23
C TYR A 253 -19.75 -55.03 8.13
N GLY A 254 -19.01 -55.82 8.91
CA GLY A 254 -18.08 -55.35 9.92
C GLY A 254 -16.92 -54.51 9.38
N ALA A 255 -16.37 -54.91 8.23
CA ALA A 255 -15.33 -54.13 7.55
C ALA A 255 -15.84 -52.74 7.15
N VAL A 256 -17.07 -52.65 6.62
CA VAL A 256 -17.71 -51.39 6.24
C VAL A 256 -18.00 -50.54 7.48
N TYR A 257 -18.51 -51.15 8.55
CA TYR A 257 -18.76 -50.47 9.81
C TYR A 257 -17.46 -49.85 10.38
N LYS A 258 -16.38 -50.63 10.44
CA LYS A 258 -15.07 -50.18 10.92
C LYS A 258 -14.55 -49.00 10.09
N GLN A 259 -14.60 -49.12 8.75
CA GLN A 259 -14.17 -48.05 7.85
C GLN A 259 -15.00 -46.76 8.04
N LEU A 260 -16.32 -46.87 8.18
CA LEU A 260 -17.19 -45.72 8.39
C LEU A 260 -16.90 -45.02 9.73
N ASN A 261 -16.64 -45.78 10.79
CA ASN A 261 -16.26 -45.22 12.09
C ASN A 261 -14.91 -44.50 12.05
N GLU A 262 -13.90 -45.09 11.39
CA GLU A 262 -12.60 -44.45 11.19
C GLU A 262 -12.75 -43.14 10.38
N GLN A 263 -13.52 -43.16 9.30
CA GLN A 263 -13.83 -41.96 8.51
C GLN A 263 -14.57 -40.91 9.34
N LEU A 264 -15.55 -41.32 10.15
CA LEU A 264 -16.30 -40.41 11.02
C LEU A 264 -15.39 -39.74 12.06
N ALA A 265 -14.46 -40.50 12.65
CA ALA A 265 -13.48 -39.94 13.59
C ALA A 265 -12.59 -38.89 12.91
N LEU A 266 -12.09 -39.17 11.70
CA LEU A 266 -11.31 -38.21 10.92
C LEU A 266 -12.13 -36.96 10.54
N LEU A 267 -13.39 -37.14 10.14
CA LEU A 267 -14.28 -36.02 9.82
C LEU A 267 -14.59 -35.16 11.05
N ASN A 268 -14.81 -35.76 12.21
CA ASN A 268 -15.02 -35.00 13.46
C ASN A 268 -13.80 -34.18 13.83
N LYS A 269 -12.59 -34.73 13.68
CA LYS A 269 -11.35 -33.96 13.89
C LYS A 269 -11.27 -32.77 12.91
N ARG A 270 -11.55 -33.03 11.63
CA ARG A 270 -11.56 -31.99 10.59
C ARG A 270 -12.64 -30.93 10.85
N LEU A 271 -13.79 -31.31 11.41
CA LEU A 271 -14.87 -30.38 11.75
C LEU A 271 -14.41 -29.36 12.80
N VAL A 272 -13.71 -29.81 13.86
CA VAL A 272 -13.19 -28.91 14.90
C VAL A 272 -12.20 -27.91 14.31
N GLU A 273 -11.27 -28.38 13.47
CA GLU A 273 -10.30 -27.51 12.79
C GLU A 273 -10.99 -26.48 11.87
N PHE A 274 -12.01 -26.90 11.12
CA PHE A 274 -12.75 -26.00 10.22
C PHE A 274 -13.74 -25.11 10.95
N GLN A 275 -14.23 -25.49 12.13
CA GLN A 275 -15.05 -24.63 12.97
C GLN A 275 -14.26 -23.41 13.42
N GLN A 276 -13.03 -23.61 13.90
CA GLN A 276 -12.16 -22.49 14.27
C GLN A 276 -11.92 -21.55 13.07
N LYS A 277 -11.58 -22.11 11.90
CA LYS A 277 -11.39 -21.31 10.67
C LYS A 277 -12.65 -20.59 10.22
N TYR A 278 -13.83 -21.20 10.42
CA TYR A 278 -15.11 -20.60 10.10
C TYR A 278 -15.36 -19.38 10.98
N ASP A 279 -15.14 -19.51 12.28
CA ASP A 279 -15.31 -18.42 13.25
C ASP A 279 -14.32 -17.27 12.97
N GLU A 280 -13.04 -17.59 12.70
CA GLU A 280 -12.02 -16.61 12.29
C GLU A 280 -12.43 -15.86 11.01
N ALA A 281 -12.76 -16.59 9.94
CA ALA A 281 -13.13 -16.00 8.66
C ALA A 281 -14.44 -15.18 8.74
N ARG A 282 -15.39 -15.61 9.58
CA ARG A 282 -16.62 -14.87 9.84
C ARG A 282 -16.31 -13.54 10.53
N ILE A 283 -15.48 -13.57 11.56
CA ILE A 283 -15.09 -12.36 12.29
C ILE A 283 -14.39 -11.38 11.33
N ASP A 284 -13.46 -11.85 10.50
CA ASP A 284 -12.79 -11.01 9.51
C ASP A 284 -13.74 -10.41 8.46
N ALA A 285 -14.76 -11.15 8.03
CA ALA A 285 -15.69 -10.70 6.99
C ALA A 285 -16.68 -9.64 7.48
N PHE A 286 -17.03 -9.67 8.78
CA PHE A 286 -18.09 -8.83 9.35
C PHE A 286 -17.60 -7.77 10.34
N SER A 287 -16.38 -7.89 10.86
CA SER A 287 -15.79 -6.92 11.77
C SER A 287 -15.02 -5.84 11.01
N GLN A 288 -14.95 -4.64 11.56
CA GLN A 288 -14.24 -3.52 10.97
C GLN A 288 -13.26 -2.96 12.01
N LEU A 289 -11.99 -2.89 11.63
CA LEU A 289 -10.96 -2.18 12.38
C LEU A 289 -10.50 -0.97 11.56
N PRO A 290 -10.23 0.19 12.18
CA PRO A 290 -9.59 1.31 11.50
C PRO A 290 -8.31 0.83 10.78
N GLN A 291 -8.05 1.36 9.58
CA GLN A 291 -6.91 0.98 8.74
C GLN A 291 -5.77 2.01 8.79
N LYS A 292 -5.91 2.99 9.69
CA LYS A 292 -4.96 4.09 9.88
C LYS A 292 -4.99 4.56 11.33
N PHE A 293 -3.87 5.13 11.76
CA PHE A 293 -3.78 5.95 12.96
C PHE A 293 -3.45 7.38 12.56
N VAL A 294 -4.37 8.32 12.80
CA VAL A 294 -4.12 9.73 12.52
C VAL A 294 -3.44 10.34 13.74
N VAL A 295 -2.22 10.86 13.54
CA VAL A 295 -1.45 11.52 14.59
C VAL A 295 -1.67 13.02 14.57
N GLU A 296 -1.81 13.59 13.37
CA GLU A 296 -2.05 15.01 13.18
C GLU A 296 -3.12 15.20 12.11
N ASN A 297 -4.22 15.85 12.47
CA ASN A 297 -5.24 16.30 11.52
C ASN A 297 -4.80 17.63 10.89
N ALA A 298 -5.26 17.88 9.67
CA ALA A 298 -5.02 19.16 9.01
C ALA A 298 -5.87 20.26 9.64
N TYR A 299 -5.23 21.39 9.92
CA TYR A 299 -5.88 22.65 10.32
C TYR A 299 -5.64 23.73 9.25
N PRO A 300 -6.51 24.73 9.14
CA PRO A 300 -6.30 25.86 8.23
C PRO A 300 -5.00 26.59 8.61
N PRO A 301 -4.01 26.70 7.70
CA PRO A 301 -2.73 27.32 8.03
C PRO A 301 -2.83 28.86 8.03
N ASP A 302 -2.21 29.49 9.02
CA ASP A 302 -2.19 30.96 9.16
C ASP A 302 -1.18 31.66 8.23
N ARG A 303 -0.25 30.90 7.64
CA ARG A 303 0.80 31.43 6.76
C ARG A 303 0.77 30.78 5.38
N LYS A 304 1.06 31.58 4.36
CA LYS A 304 1.28 31.05 3.01
C LYS A 304 2.51 30.15 2.95
N ALA A 305 2.42 29.09 2.17
CA ALA A 305 3.51 28.18 1.88
C ALA A 305 4.19 28.50 0.53
N TYR A 306 3.44 29.06 -0.42
CA TYR A 306 3.92 29.39 -1.75
C TYR A 306 3.33 30.71 -2.26
N PRO A 307 4.06 31.52 -3.04
CA PRO A 307 5.49 31.40 -3.34
C PRO A 307 6.39 31.93 -2.21
N VAL A 308 7.54 31.29 -2.01
CA VAL A 308 8.64 31.83 -1.19
C VAL A 308 9.33 32.97 -1.94
N ARG A 309 8.72 34.17 -1.87
CA ARG A 309 9.08 35.33 -2.72
C ARG A 309 10.56 35.71 -2.66
N TRP A 310 11.14 35.74 -1.46
CA TRP A 310 12.56 36.08 -1.28
C TRP A 310 13.48 35.10 -2.01
N LEU A 311 13.14 33.81 -2.02
CA LEU A 311 13.92 32.77 -2.67
C LEU A 311 13.90 32.96 -4.20
N ILE A 312 12.74 33.29 -4.76
CA ILE A 312 12.60 33.58 -6.21
C ILE A 312 13.51 34.75 -6.62
N VAL A 313 13.51 35.83 -5.83
CA VAL A 313 14.34 37.01 -6.10
C VAL A 313 15.83 36.67 -6.02
N VAL A 314 16.25 35.97 -4.96
CA VAL A 314 17.67 35.59 -4.77
C VAL A 314 18.16 34.66 -5.89
N VAL A 315 17.39 33.63 -6.23
CA VAL A 315 17.77 32.68 -7.29
C VAL A 315 17.83 33.40 -8.64
N SER A 316 16.84 34.24 -8.97
CA SER A 316 16.82 34.98 -10.24
C SER A 316 17.99 35.96 -10.35
N ALA A 317 18.30 36.68 -9.27
CA ALA A 317 19.44 37.60 -9.21
C ALA A 317 20.77 36.85 -9.40
N LEU A 318 20.95 35.72 -8.71
CA LEU A 318 22.16 34.90 -8.82
C LEU A 318 22.31 34.30 -10.22
N SER A 319 21.23 33.78 -10.81
CA SER A 319 21.24 33.27 -12.19
C SER A 319 21.59 34.37 -13.20
N ALA A 320 21.01 35.56 -13.05
CA ALA A 320 21.32 36.70 -13.92
C ALA A 320 22.77 37.16 -13.78
N PHE A 321 23.30 37.20 -12.56
CA PHE A 321 24.69 37.53 -12.28
C PHE A 321 25.64 36.55 -12.99
N VAL A 322 25.42 35.24 -12.80
CA VAL A 322 26.25 34.19 -13.42
C VAL A 322 26.16 34.22 -14.93
N LEU A 323 24.95 34.35 -15.50
CA LEU A 323 24.78 34.46 -16.96
C LEU A 323 25.48 35.70 -17.53
N THR A 324 25.33 36.85 -16.87
CA THR A 324 25.99 38.09 -17.30
C THR A 324 27.51 37.93 -17.23
N LEU A 325 28.03 37.31 -16.17
CA LEU A 325 29.44 37.04 -16.00
C LEU A 325 29.99 36.18 -17.15
N ILE A 326 29.29 35.09 -17.48
CA ILE A 326 29.67 34.20 -18.59
C ILE A 326 29.64 34.98 -19.92
N CYS A 327 28.57 35.72 -20.20
CA CYS A 327 28.46 36.52 -21.42
C CYS A 327 29.59 37.56 -21.55
N LEU A 328 29.98 38.22 -20.45
CA LEU A 328 31.07 39.18 -20.45
C LEU A 328 32.43 38.53 -20.69
N ILE A 329 32.67 37.32 -20.15
CA ILE A 329 33.90 36.55 -20.42
C ILE A 329 33.98 36.20 -21.91
N PHE A 330 32.89 35.72 -22.51
CA PHE A 330 32.85 35.45 -23.95
C PHE A 330 33.04 36.71 -24.78
N TYR A 331 32.42 37.83 -24.38
CA TYR A 331 32.58 39.12 -25.06
C TYR A 331 34.04 39.59 -25.08
N GLU A 332 34.73 39.59 -23.93
CA GLU A 332 36.13 40.00 -23.87
C GLU A 332 37.06 39.05 -24.64
N ASN A 333 36.79 37.74 -24.57
CA ASN A 333 37.57 36.78 -25.35
C ASN A 333 37.38 37.02 -26.85
N TYR A 334 36.14 37.27 -27.30
CA TYR A 334 35.85 37.60 -28.68
C TYR A 334 36.55 38.89 -29.15
N GLU A 335 36.52 39.97 -28.36
CA GLU A 335 37.26 41.19 -28.68
C GLU A 335 38.77 40.94 -28.78
N LYS A 336 39.36 40.21 -27.84
CA LYS A 336 40.79 39.84 -27.88
C LYS A 336 41.15 39.06 -29.15
N TYR A 337 40.30 38.12 -29.58
CA TYR A 337 40.53 37.36 -30.82
C TYR A 337 40.40 38.26 -32.06
N LYS A 338 39.38 39.13 -32.11
CA LYS A 338 39.19 40.08 -33.21
C LYS A 338 40.38 41.02 -33.37
N ASP A 339 40.89 41.58 -32.26
CA ASP A 339 42.05 42.48 -32.27
C ASP A 339 43.35 41.78 -32.67
N LYS A 340 43.52 40.49 -32.33
CA LYS A 340 44.66 39.68 -32.80
C LYS A 340 44.62 39.45 -34.31
N ILE A 341 43.45 39.19 -34.89
CA ILE A 341 43.29 39.00 -36.34
C ILE A 341 43.59 40.32 -37.08
N ILE A 342 43.03 41.44 -36.63
CA ILE A 342 43.23 42.76 -37.27
C ILE A 342 44.70 43.21 -37.20
N LYS A 343 45.44 42.83 -36.16
CA LYS A 343 46.89 43.09 -36.04
C LYS A 343 47.77 42.11 -36.81
N SER A 344 47.25 40.97 -37.26
CA SER A 344 47.97 40.01 -38.09
C SER A 344 47.87 40.32 -39.59
N ASP A 345 46.87 41.11 -39.99
CA ASP A 345 46.64 41.58 -41.38
C ASP A 345 47.28 42.96 -41.69
N LYS A 346 47.95 43.58 -40.72
CA LYS A 346 48.79 44.77 -40.88
C LYS A 346 50.25 44.41 -40.65
#